data_AF-C9ZDC9-F1
#
_entry.id   AF-C9ZDC9-F1
#
_cell.length_a   1.000
_cell.length_b   1.000
_cell.length_c   1.000
_cell.angle_alpha   90.00
_cell.angle_beta   90.00
_cell.angle_gamma   90.00
#
_symmetry.space_group_name_H-M   'P 1'
#
loop_
_entity.id
_entity.type
_entity.pdbx_description
1 polymer ?
#
loop_
_entity_poly.entity_id
_entity_poly.type
_entity_poly.pdbx_seq_one_letter_code
_entity_poly.pdbx_strand_id
1 'polypeptide(L)'
;MPSPRRGPQRFSYSFDTLGVMAETTYGIAEGPATRVNLSLPEGTAEAIRARVGKREFSAYIAAAVERELRGQVLDEYLADYENRKEPGSEQARQRARHVFDEVFAEEAEWPAAS
;
A
#
# COMPACT_ATOMS: atom_id res chain seq x y z
N MET A 1 13.74 29.67 -31.97
CA MET A 1 14.20 28.45 -31.26
C MET A 1 13.03 27.86 -30.50
N PRO A 2 12.55 26.64 -30.84
CA PRO A 2 11.44 26.01 -30.15
C PRO A 2 11.92 25.15 -28.96
N SER A 3 11.32 25.35 -27.78
CA SER A 3 11.55 24.53 -26.59
C SER A 3 11.01 23.11 -26.77
N PRO A 4 11.72 22.04 -26.34
CA PRO A 4 11.20 20.69 -26.44
C PRO A 4 10.14 20.44 -25.37
N ARG A 5 8.98 19.92 -25.81
CA ARG A 5 7.91 19.45 -24.92
C ARG A 5 8.37 18.21 -24.17
N ARG A 6 8.33 18.25 -22.84
CA ARG A 6 8.60 17.10 -21.97
C ARG A 6 7.38 16.17 -22.01
N GLY A 7 7.52 15.00 -22.63
CA GLY A 7 6.48 13.96 -22.68
C GLY A 7 6.21 13.33 -21.29
N PRO A 8 5.14 12.52 -21.15
CA PRO A 8 4.72 11.98 -19.87
C PRO A 8 5.75 10.96 -19.38
N GLN A 9 6.30 11.19 -18.19
CA GLN A 9 7.20 10.25 -17.54
C GLN A 9 6.38 9.04 -17.07
N ARG A 10 6.55 7.91 -17.77
CA ARG A 10 6.11 6.59 -17.33
C ARG A 10 7.04 6.19 -16.18
N PHE A 11 6.55 6.23 -14.94
CA PHE A 11 7.26 5.64 -13.82
C PHE A 11 7.12 4.12 -13.91
N SER A 12 8.18 3.44 -14.35
CA SER A 12 8.34 2.00 -14.18
C SER A 12 9.17 1.77 -12.92
N TYR A 13 8.57 1.20 -11.87
CA TYR A 13 9.32 0.74 -10.72
C TYR A 13 9.88 -0.65 -11.02
N SER A 14 11.15 -0.70 -11.43
CA SER A 14 11.92 -1.94 -11.54
C SER A 14 12.70 -2.13 -10.24
N PHE A 15 12.40 -3.19 -9.49
CA PHE A 15 12.97 -3.42 -8.15
C PHE A 15 14.23 -4.31 -8.13
N ASP A 16 14.91 -4.46 -9.26
CA ASP A 16 16.21 -5.15 -9.32
C ASP A 16 17.28 -4.22 -9.87
N THR A 17 18.11 -3.66 -8.98
CA THR A 17 19.58 -3.60 -9.08
C THR A 17 20.13 -2.88 -7.84
N LEU A 18 20.78 -3.66 -6.96
CA LEU A 18 21.65 -3.14 -5.91
C LEU A 18 22.87 -2.45 -6.55
N GLY A 19 23.04 -1.15 -6.27
CA GLY A 19 24.32 -0.47 -6.42
C GLY A 19 24.24 0.93 -7.03
N VAL A 20 24.67 1.90 -6.21
CA VAL A 20 25.26 3.20 -6.57
C VAL A 20 24.30 4.41 -6.59
N MET A 21 24.54 5.29 -5.61
CA MET A 21 23.98 6.62 -5.29
C MET A 21 22.77 6.65 -4.36
N ALA A 22 23.04 7.00 -3.10
CA ALA A 22 22.05 7.32 -2.09
C ALA A 22 21.31 8.63 -2.46
N GLU A 23 20.33 8.54 -3.35
CA GLU A 23 19.10 9.31 -3.13
C GLU A 23 18.37 8.61 -1.98
N THR A 24 18.02 9.35 -0.93
CA THR A 24 17.28 8.79 0.19
C THR A 24 15.87 8.40 -0.29
N THR A 25 15.73 7.17 -0.77
CA THR A 25 14.43 6.60 -1.14
C THR A 25 13.68 6.31 0.15
N TYR A 26 12.76 7.21 0.51
CA TYR A 26 11.86 6.97 1.64
C TYR A 26 10.83 5.88 1.28
N GLY A 27 10.62 4.92 2.18
CA GLY A 27 9.52 3.97 2.08
C GLY A 27 8.15 4.65 2.22
N ILE A 28 7.06 3.90 2.00
CA ILE A 28 5.69 4.43 2.14
C ILE A 28 5.50 4.95 3.57
N ALA A 29 5.21 6.26 3.67
CA ALA A 29 5.07 7.03 4.91
C ALA A 29 6.34 7.23 5.76
N GLU A 30 7.50 7.01 5.17
CA GLU A 30 8.78 7.42 5.76
C GLU A 30 9.17 8.84 5.29
N GLY A 31 10.04 9.48 6.06
CA GLY A 31 10.64 10.77 5.70
C GLY A 31 9.90 12.01 6.19
N PRO A 32 10.43 13.20 5.88
CA PRO A 32 9.87 14.46 6.34
C PRO A 32 8.53 14.78 5.68
N ALA A 33 7.61 15.36 6.46
CA ALA A 33 6.30 15.78 5.97
C ALA A 33 6.45 16.85 4.87
N THR A 34 5.98 16.52 3.66
CA THR A 34 5.99 17.44 2.52
C THR A 34 4.58 17.97 2.25
N ARG A 35 4.43 19.29 2.10
CA ARG A 35 3.13 19.90 1.77
C ARG A 35 2.81 19.66 0.29
N VAL A 36 1.68 19.00 0.04
CA VAL A 36 1.14 18.77 -1.29
C VAL A 36 -0.23 19.46 -1.38
N ASN A 37 -0.49 20.13 -2.50
CA ASN A 37 -1.80 20.72 -2.79
C ASN A 37 -2.57 19.77 -3.71
N LEU A 38 -3.77 19.39 -3.31
CA LEU A 38 -4.66 18.52 -4.07
C LEU A 38 -6.11 18.98 -3.89
N SER A 39 -6.93 18.72 -4.89
CA SER A 39 -8.36 19.04 -4.86
C SER A 39 -9.16 17.78 -4.57
N LEU A 40 -10.18 17.92 -3.72
CA LEU A 40 -11.16 16.87 -3.44
C LEU A 40 -12.56 17.39 -3.81
N PRO A 41 -13.49 16.51 -4.19
CA PRO A 41 -14.90 16.87 -4.24
C PRO A 41 -15.34 17.47 -2.91
N GLU A 42 -16.11 18.56 -2.97
CA GLU A 42 -16.53 19.33 -1.79
C GLU A 42 -17.23 18.43 -0.76
N GLY A 43 -18.20 17.62 -1.19
CA GLY A 43 -18.91 16.68 -0.31
C GLY A 43 -17.99 15.66 0.36
N THR A 44 -16.92 15.22 -0.30
CA THR A 44 -15.93 14.31 0.30
C THR A 44 -15.11 15.03 1.37
N ALA A 45 -14.66 16.25 1.08
CA ALA A 45 -13.92 17.05 2.06
C ALA A 45 -14.78 17.38 3.29
N GLU A 46 -16.05 17.73 3.09
CA GLU A 46 -16.99 17.99 4.18
C GLU A 46 -17.26 16.73 5.02
N ALA A 47 -17.53 15.59 4.38
CA ALA A 47 -17.76 14.33 5.07
C ALA A 47 -16.56 13.92 5.94
N ILE A 48 -15.35 14.08 5.43
CA ILE A 48 -14.12 13.82 6.20
C ILE A 48 -14.01 14.79 7.37
N ARG A 49 -14.20 16.10 7.14
CA ARG A 49 -14.15 17.11 8.22
C ARG A 49 -15.18 16.85 9.31
N ALA A 50 -16.38 16.40 8.95
CA ALA A 50 -17.42 16.03 9.90
C ALA A 50 -17.03 14.81 10.74
N ARG A 51 -16.31 13.85 10.14
CA ARG A 51 -15.90 12.60 10.82
C ARG A 51 -14.68 12.76 11.72
N VAL A 52 -13.65 13.49 11.29
CA VAL A 52 -12.35 13.58 12.01
C VAL A 52 -12.07 14.95 12.63
N GLY A 53 -12.87 15.96 12.29
CA GLY A 53 -12.64 17.34 12.69
C GLY A 53 -11.61 18.06 11.80
N LYS A 54 -11.49 19.38 12.00
CA LYS A 54 -10.67 20.24 11.11
C LYS A 54 -9.16 20.02 11.25
N ARG A 55 -8.68 19.64 12.44
CA ARG A 55 -7.25 19.50 12.75
C ARG A 55 -6.67 18.18 12.26
N GLU A 56 -7.49 17.13 12.21
CA GLU A 56 -7.07 15.77 11.84
C GLU A 56 -7.25 15.47 10.35
N PHE A 57 -7.72 16.44 9.56
CA PHE A 57 -8.01 16.22 8.14
C PHE A 57 -6.80 15.69 7.36
N SER A 58 -5.65 16.36 7.49
CA SER A 58 -4.44 15.96 6.75
C SER A 58 -3.88 14.63 7.25
N ALA A 59 -3.93 14.37 8.56
CA ALA A 59 -3.48 13.11 9.15
C ALA A 59 -4.35 11.94 8.68
N TYR A 60 -5.67 12.13 8.64
CA TYR A 60 -6.60 11.15 8.12
C TYR A 60 -6.34 10.82 6.65
N ILE A 61 -6.14 11.84 5.81
CA ILE A 61 -5.83 11.64 4.39
C ILE A 61 -4.50 10.89 4.23
N ALA A 62 -3.45 11.29 4.96
CA ALA A 62 -2.15 10.62 4.90
C ALA A 62 -2.27 9.13 5.27
N ALA A 63 -2.92 8.80 6.39
CA ALA A 63 -3.11 7.43 6.82
C ALA A 63 -4.00 6.61 5.85
N ALA A 64 -5.01 7.25 5.25
CA ALA A 64 -5.86 6.59 4.25
C ALA A 64 -5.08 6.26 2.97
N VAL A 65 -4.26 7.20 2.48
CA VAL A 65 -3.44 7.01 1.28
C VAL A 65 -2.32 6.00 1.52
N GLU A 66 -1.66 6.05 2.67
CA GLU A 66 -0.65 5.07 3.07
C GLU A 66 -1.22 3.65 3.13
N ARG A 67 -2.40 3.48 3.72
CA ARG A 67 -3.08 2.17 3.75
C ARG A 67 -3.42 1.68 2.35
N GLU A 68 -3.94 2.56 1.50
CA GLU A 68 -4.28 2.23 0.12
C GLU A 68 -3.03 1.79 -0.68
N LEU A 69 -1.95 2.56 -0.62
CA LEU A 69 -0.70 2.23 -1.31
C LEU A 69 -0.10 0.91 -0.81
N ARG A 70 -0.12 0.66 0.50
CA ARG A 70 0.33 -0.62 1.05
C ARG A 70 -0.53 -1.78 0.57
N GLY A 71 -1.85 -1.59 0.48
CA GLY A 71 -2.77 -2.59 -0.08
C GLY A 71 -2.45 -2.91 -1.54
N GLN A 72 -2.25 -1.88 -2.38
CA GLN A 72 -1.92 -2.05 -3.79
C GLN A 72 -0.60 -2.80 -4.00
N VAL A 73 0.43 -2.46 -3.22
CA VAL A 73 1.71 -3.18 -3.26
C VAL A 73 1.51 -4.64 -2.87
N LEU A 74 0.74 -4.92 -1.81
CA LEU A 74 0.45 -6.28 -1.39
C LEU A 74 -0.31 -7.06 -2.46
N ASP A 75 -1.30 -6.45 -3.10
CA ASP A 75 -2.08 -7.06 -4.18
C ASP A 75 -1.20 -7.38 -5.39
N GLU A 76 -0.26 -6.50 -5.73
CA GLU A 76 0.72 -6.74 -6.80
C GLU A 76 1.61 -7.94 -6.48
N TYR A 77 2.16 -8.01 -5.26
CA TYR A 77 2.95 -9.15 -4.81
C TYR A 77 2.15 -10.46 -4.83
N LEU A 78 0.89 -10.41 -4.40
CA LEU A 78 0.03 -11.59 -4.37
C LEU A 78 -0.27 -12.07 -5.79
N ALA A 79 -0.64 -11.16 -6.69
CA ALA A 79 -0.92 -11.48 -8.09
C ALA A 79 0.29 -12.09 -8.81
N ASP A 80 1.48 -11.53 -8.57
CA ASP A 80 2.72 -12.05 -9.11
C ASP A 80 3.07 -13.44 -8.53
N TYR A 81 2.86 -13.66 -7.23
CA TYR A 81 3.02 -14.98 -6.62
C TYR A 81 2.07 -16.01 -7.24
N GLU A 82 0.80 -15.66 -7.40
CA GLU A 82 -0.21 -16.52 -8.03
C GLU A 82 0.13 -16.85 -9.49
N ASN A 83 0.64 -15.88 -10.25
CA ASN A 83 1.01 -16.09 -11.65
C ASN A 83 2.20 -17.06 -11.80
N ARG A 84 3.14 -17.05 -10.85
CA ARG A 84 4.32 -17.95 -10.87
C ARG A 84 3.99 -19.37 -10.41
N LYS A 85 2.86 -19.61 -9.76
CA LYS A 85 2.51 -20.89 -9.16
C LYS A 85 1.32 -21.51 -9.91
N GLU A 86 1.52 -22.71 -10.45
CA GLU A 86 0.35 -23.49 -10.88
C GLU A 86 -0.57 -23.74 -9.69
N PRO A 87 -1.90 -23.70 -9.87
CA PRO A 87 -2.83 -23.93 -8.80
C PRO A 87 -2.56 -25.31 -8.17
N GLY A 88 -2.16 -25.31 -6.89
CA GLY A 88 -1.87 -26.55 -6.17
C GLY A 88 -3.06 -27.50 -6.19
N SER A 89 -2.80 -28.81 -6.16
CA SER A 89 -3.85 -29.83 -6.18
C SER A 89 -4.87 -29.63 -5.06
N GLU A 90 -6.10 -30.09 -5.27
CA GLU A 90 -7.18 -29.96 -4.30
C GLU A 90 -6.80 -30.53 -2.92
N GLN A 91 -6.05 -31.63 -2.91
CA GLN A 91 -5.52 -32.23 -1.67
C GLN A 91 -4.50 -31.31 -0.96
N ALA A 92 -3.69 -30.56 -1.70
CA ALA A 92 -2.76 -29.59 -1.10
C ALA A 92 -3.51 -28.41 -0.48
N ARG A 93 -4.60 -27.95 -1.11
CA ARG A 93 -5.46 -26.88 -0.58
C ARG A 93 -6.17 -27.32 0.70
N GLN A 94 -6.71 -28.53 0.73
CA GLN A 94 -7.36 -29.08 1.93
C GLN A 94 -6.38 -29.23 3.10
N ARG A 95 -5.15 -29.69 2.83
CA ARG A 95 -4.09 -29.74 3.85
C ARG A 95 -3.71 -28.35 4.35
N ALA A 96 -3.54 -27.37 3.45
CA ALA A 96 -3.26 -26.00 3.85
C ALA A 96 -4.38 -25.41 4.72
N ARG A 97 -5.64 -25.69 4.37
CA ARG A 97 -6.80 -25.25 5.15
C ARG A 97 -6.83 -25.87 6.55
N HIS A 98 -6.60 -27.18 6.65
CA HIS A 98 -6.53 -27.87 7.95
C HIS A 98 -5.45 -27.27 8.85
N VAL A 99 -4.23 -27.06 8.33
CA VAL A 99 -3.13 -26.46 9.10
C VAL A 99 -3.47 -25.04 9.53
N PHE A 100 -4.06 -24.24 8.65
CA PHE A 100 -4.49 -22.89 8.98
C PHE A 100 -5.54 -22.90 10.10
N ASP A 101 -6.59 -23.71 9.95
CA ASP A 101 -7.65 -23.81 10.95
C ASP A 101 -7.13 -24.35 12.29
N GLU A 102 -6.17 -25.28 12.29
CA GLU A 102 -5.52 -25.81 13.50
C GLU A 102 -4.69 -24.74 14.23
N VAL A 103 -3.80 -24.04 13.52
CA VAL A 103 -2.95 -22.99 14.11
C VAL A 103 -3.79 -21.85 14.71
N PHE A 104 -4.83 -21.42 14.00
CA PHE A 104 -5.68 -20.31 14.45
C PHE A 104 -6.85 -20.76 15.34
N ALA A 105 -7.06 -22.07 15.56
CA ALA A 105 -7.97 -22.56 16.59
C ALA A 105 -7.35 -22.47 18.00
N GLU A 106 -6.01 -22.47 18.11
CA GLU A 106 -5.30 -22.40 19.39
C GLU A 106 -5.00 -20.95 19.84
N GLU A 107 -4.83 -19.99 18.93
CA GLU A 107 -4.61 -18.56 19.24
C GLU A 107 -5.90 -17.74 19.12
N ALA A 108 -6.71 -17.73 20.18
CA ALA A 108 -7.81 -16.76 20.34
C ALA A 108 -7.34 -15.36 20.81
N GLU A 109 -6.05 -15.16 21.05
CA GLU A 109 -5.53 -13.93 21.64
C GLU A 109 -4.48 -13.29 20.73
N TRP A 110 -4.97 -12.51 19.76
CA TRP A 110 -4.10 -11.55 19.08
C TRP A 110 -3.65 -10.50 20.11
N PRO A 111 -2.34 -10.30 20.36
CA PRO A 111 -1.90 -9.20 21.21
C PRO A 111 -2.31 -7.90 20.53
N ALA A 112 -3.34 -7.25 21.06
CA ALA A 112 -3.72 -5.91 20.64
C ALA A 112 -2.48 -5.03 20.76
N ALA A 113 -1.98 -4.55 19.62
CA ALA A 113 -0.84 -3.64 19.58
C ALA A 113 -1.16 -2.45 20.48
N SER A 114 -0.36 -2.29 21.55
CA SER A 114 -0.44 -1.19 22.52
C SER A 114 0.18 0.09 21.96
#